data_AF-X0UB40-F1
#
_entry.id   AF-X0UB40-F1
#
_cell.length_a   1.000
_cell.length_b   1.000
_cell.length_c   1.000
_cell.angle_alpha   90.00
_cell.angle_beta   90.00
_cell.angle_gamma   90.00
#
_symmetry.space_group_name_H-M   'P 1'
#
loop_
_entity.id
_entity.type
_entity.pdbx_description
1 polymer ?
#
loop_
_entity_poly.entity_id
_entity_poly.type
_entity_poly.pdbx_seq_one_letter_code
_entity_poly.pdbx_strand_id
1 'polypeptide(L)'
;AVALGELFLIGRPFFPAVDPRLVGYRTPVVDFLKADPDLYRITSYVGGNEKTFNANAGMFYDIADVRGYDSIVPRQYADYMSLIQEQTELQYNRIAPIFTSHPEALDSPLLDLLNVKYVLTDRERSIDNSGYTLVYEDEIRVYRNDGYLPRAFLVPKAVSIPNLEERRVALRVFDPREMVILEEPLPGESVDHAPRGFSAEVEAIDHTPNEVTITATATIPCYLVLADSFFDGWLAFIRPPDVEDPTLAETSLHIYRANGNFRA
;
A
#
# COMPACT_ATOMS: atom_id res chain seq x y z
N ALA A 1 -42.49 -4.04 -6.20
CA ALA A 1 -42.96 -2.64 -6.26
C ALA A 1 -43.04 -2.01 -4.86
N VAL A 2 -43.78 -2.59 -3.90
CA VAL A 2 -43.93 -2.03 -2.53
C VAL A 2 -42.59 -1.85 -1.81
N ALA A 3 -41.73 -2.88 -1.78
CA ALA A 3 -40.41 -2.79 -1.13
C ALA A 3 -39.46 -1.75 -1.78
N LEU A 4 -39.50 -1.59 -3.11
CA LEU A 4 -38.70 -0.57 -3.81
C LEU A 4 -39.20 0.85 -3.49
N GLY A 5 -40.51 1.04 -3.42
CA GLY A 5 -41.10 2.33 -3.05
C GLY A 5 -40.82 2.71 -1.59
N GLU A 6 -40.87 1.73 -0.68
CA GLU A 6 -40.55 1.90 0.73
C GLU A 6 -39.08 2.28 0.94
N LEU A 7 -38.14 1.54 0.32
CA LEU A 7 -36.72 1.85 0.35
C LEU A 7 -36.41 3.23 -0.24
N PHE A 8 -37.07 3.62 -1.33
CA PHE A 8 -36.88 4.94 -1.93
C PHE A 8 -37.39 6.06 -1.01
N LEU A 9 -38.58 5.91 -0.43
CA LEU A 9 -39.17 6.93 0.46
C LEU A 9 -38.39 7.09 1.77
N ILE A 10 -37.98 5.98 2.39
CA ILE A 10 -37.20 5.99 3.63
C ILE A 10 -35.75 6.43 3.36
N GLY A 11 -35.16 6.00 2.25
CA GLY A 11 -33.77 6.31 1.88
C GLY A 11 -33.57 7.74 1.36
N ARG A 12 -34.62 8.37 0.82
CA ARG A 12 -34.52 9.70 0.19
C ARG A 12 -33.85 10.78 1.07
N PRO A 13 -34.16 10.90 2.37
CA PRO A 13 -33.51 11.87 3.26
C PRO A 13 -32.03 11.55 3.55
N PHE A 14 -31.58 10.32 3.31
CA PHE A 14 -30.19 9.90 3.51
C PHE A 14 -29.33 10.10 2.26
N PHE A 15 -29.94 10.34 1.08
CA PHE A 15 -29.16 10.70 -0.10
C PHE A 15 -28.60 12.12 0.04
N PRO A 16 -27.34 12.36 -0.37
CA PRO A 16 -26.77 13.70 -0.39
C PRO A 16 -27.66 14.65 -1.20
N ALA A 17 -28.14 15.72 -0.56
CA ALA A 17 -28.94 16.76 -1.20
C ALA A 17 -28.09 17.89 -1.80
N VAL A 18 -26.77 17.75 -1.75
CA VAL A 18 -25.80 18.76 -2.24
C VAL A 18 -25.37 18.43 -3.67
N ASP A 19 -25.12 19.45 -4.48
CA ASP A 19 -24.59 19.26 -5.84
C ASP A 19 -23.25 18.49 -5.76
N PRO A 20 -23.09 17.32 -6.41
CA PRO A 20 -21.84 16.56 -6.38
C PRO A 20 -20.61 17.37 -6.77
N ARG A 21 -20.78 18.39 -7.62
CA ARG A 21 -19.69 19.29 -8.06
C ARG A 21 -19.13 20.15 -6.93
N LEU A 22 -19.87 20.32 -5.83
CA LEU A 22 -19.42 21.04 -4.64
C LEU A 22 -18.59 20.16 -3.70
N VAL A 23 -18.63 18.83 -3.85
CA VAL A 23 -17.93 17.87 -2.99
C VAL A 23 -16.73 17.24 -3.71
N GLY A 24 -16.89 16.87 -4.98
CA GLY A 24 -15.85 16.24 -5.79
C GLY A 24 -15.14 17.21 -6.74
N TYR A 25 -14.87 18.44 -6.30
CA TYR A 25 -14.14 19.41 -7.12
C TYR A 25 -12.74 18.88 -7.45
N ARG A 26 -12.51 18.58 -8.72
CA ARG A 26 -11.26 18.03 -9.23
C ARG A 26 -10.23 19.15 -9.38
N THR A 27 -9.20 19.13 -8.54
CA THR A 27 -8.10 20.10 -8.58
C THR A 27 -7.01 19.67 -9.56
N PRO A 28 -6.16 20.59 -10.03
CA PRO A 28 -5.03 20.26 -10.90
C PRO A 28 -4.08 19.17 -10.35
N VAL A 29 -3.84 19.11 -9.04
CA VAL A 29 -3.02 18.03 -8.46
C VAL A 29 -3.71 16.66 -8.52
N VAL A 30 -5.06 16.62 -8.43
CA VAL A 30 -5.81 15.37 -8.63
C VAL A 30 -5.70 14.94 -10.10
N ASP A 31 -5.75 15.88 -11.05
CA ASP A 31 -5.50 15.58 -12.47
C ASP A 31 -4.10 15.02 -12.70
N PHE A 32 -3.08 15.62 -12.09
CA PHE A 32 -1.71 15.14 -12.15
C PHE A 32 -1.58 13.71 -11.61
N LEU A 33 -2.10 13.44 -10.41
CA LEU A 33 -2.04 12.11 -9.80
C LEU A 33 -2.77 11.08 -10.67
N LYS A 34 -4.00 11.38 -11.11
CA LYS A 34 -4.79 10.45 -11.95
C LYS A 34 -4.20 10.21 -13.34
N ALA A 35 -3.22 11.00 -13.79
CA ALA A 35 -2.55 10.78 -15.06
C ALA A 35 -1.52 9.64 -15.00
N ASP A 36 -1.09 9.23 -13.81
CA ASP A 36 -0.22 8.08 -13.60
C ASP A 36 -1.04 6.78 -13.68
N PRO A 37 -0.76 5.89 -14.65
CA PRO A 37 -1.51 4.64 -14.82
C PRO A 37 -1.09 3.54 -13.84
N ASP A 38 0.02 3.72 -13.11
CA ASP A 38 0.54 2.71 -12.20
C ASP A 38 -0.34 2.56 -10.95
N LEU A 39 -0.27 1.39 -10.31
CA LEU A 39 -0.75 1.23 -8.95
C LEU A 39 0.27 1.81 -7.97
N TYR A 40 -0.14 2.87 -7.28
CA TYR A 40 0.66 3.52 -6.25
C TYR A 40 -0.21 3.95 -5.06
N ARG A 41 0.46 4.24 -3.95
CA ARG A 41 -0.12 4.97 -2.83
C ARG A 41 0.53 6.33 -2.65
N ILE A 42 -0.18 7.21 -1.97
CA ILE A 42 0.32 8.50 -1.53
C ILE A 42 0.43 8.59 0.00
N THR A 43 1.20 9.56 0.48
CA THR A 43 1.10 10.11 1.84
C THR A 43 1.29 11.63 1.78
N SER A 44 1.25 12.30 2.92
CA SER A 44 1.65 13.71 3.04
C SER A 44 2.78 13.90 4.03
N TYR A 45 3.63 14.89 3.77
CA TYR A 45 4.60 15.40 4.72
C TYR A 45 4.15 16.77 5.22
N VAL A 46 3.88 16.89 6.53
CA VAL A 46 3.19 18.05 7.12
C VAL A 46 3.88 18.54 8.39
N GLY A 47 3.78 19.84 8.65
CA GLY A 47 4.26 20.47 9.89
C GLY A 47 3.19 21.31 10.56
N GLY A 48 3.28 21.45 11.89
CA GLY A 48 2.34 22.26 12.67
C GLY A 48 0.88 21.82 12.49
N ASN A 49 0.04 22.73 12.00
CA ASN A 49 -1.41 22.51 11.83
C ASN A 49 -1.82 22.25 10.36
N GLU A 50 -0.86 21.98 9.47
CA GLU A 50 -1.15 21.69 8.07
C GLU A 50 -2.05 20.46 7.91
N LYS A 51 -2.95 20.53 6.93
CA LYS A 51 -3.86 19.45 6.55
C LYS A 51 -3.81 19.19 5.03
N THR A 52 -2.61 19.31 4.47
CA THR A 52 -2.32 19.07 3.05
C THR A 52 -2.87 17.72 2.63
N PHE A 53 -3.80 17.75 1.66
CA PHE A 53 -4.44 16.56 1.11
C PHE A 53 -4.83 15.55 2.21
N ASN A 54 -5.72 15.95 3.12
CA ASN A 54 -6.07 15.20 4.32
C ASN A 54 -6.42 13.72 4.01
N ALA A 55 -6.19 12.81 4.97
CA ALA A 55 -6.51 11.40 4.81
C ALA A 55 -7.97 11.19 4.33
N ASN A 56 -8.19 10.16 3.50
CA ASN A 56 -9.44 9.83 2.79
C ASN A 56 -9.84 10.80 1.66
N ALA A 57 -9.18 11.96 1.48
CA ALA A 57 -9.51 12.87 0.37
C ALA A 57 -9.29 12.22 -1.00
N GLY A 58 -8.27 11.36 -1.12
CA GLY A 58 -7.98 10.61 -2.35
C GLY A 58 -9.07 9.60 -2.75
N MET A 59 -9.90 9.15 -1.79
CA MET A 59 -10.93 8.14 -2.05
C MET A 59 -12.01 8.62 -3.04
N PHE A 60 -12.29 9.92 -3.10
CA PHE A 60 -13.21 10.48 -4.09
C PHE A 60 -12.73 10.34 -5.54
N TYR A 61 -11.45 10.04 -5.72
CA TYR A 61 -10.76 10.07 -7.00
C TYR A 61 -10.06 8.76 -7.34
N ASP A 62 -10.28 7.70 -6.55
CA ASP A 62 -9.60 6.40 -6.63
C ASP A 62 -8.07 6.48 -6.45
N ILE A 63 -7.61 7.45 -5.65
CA ILE A 63 -6.19 7.60 -5.29
C ILE A 63 -5.96 6.92 -3.94
N ALA A 64 -5.17 5.85 -3.94
CA ALA A 64 -4.88 5.11 -2.73
C ALA A 64 -3.94 5.88 -1.79
N ASP A 65 -4.22 5.81 -0.49
CA ASP A 65 -3.51 6.54 0.56
C ASP A 65 -3.05 5.53 1.63
N VAL A 66 -1.82 5.67 2.14
CA VAL A 66 -1.36 4.85 3.28
C VAL A 66 -1.92 5.35 4.61
N ARG A 67 -2.42 6.58 4.63
CA ARG A 67 -3.14 7.16 5.77
C ARG A 67 -4.61 6.79 5.69
N GLY A 68 -5.33 7.03 6.77
CA GLY A 68 -6.78 6.82 6.77
C GLY A 68 -7.42 7.43 8.02
N TYR A 69 -8.68 7.85 7.88
CA TYR A 69 -9.60 8.10 9.00
C TYR A 69 -10.65 7.00 9.03
N ASP A 70 -10.61 6.14 10.05
CA ASP A 70 -11.53 5.01 10.20
C ASP A 70 -11.80 4.72 11.69
N SER A 71 -13.03 4.31 12.00
CA SER A 71 -13.42 3.87 13.35
C SER A 71 -12.64 2.62 13.80
N ILE A 72 -12.20 1.78 12.86
CA ILE A 72 -11.48 0.54 13.17
C ILE A 72 -10.20 0.50 12.33
N VAL A 73 -9.06 0.68 13.00
CA VAL A 73 -7.73 0.52 12.39
C VAL A 73 -7.15 -0.83 12.79
N PRO A 74 -6.78 -1.71 11.84
CA PRO A 74 -6.11 -2.97 12.17
C PRO A 74 -4.83 -2.72 12.97
N ARG A 75 -4.70 -3.39 14.13
CA ARG A 75 -3.52 -3.26 15.00
C ARG A 75 -2.22 -3.50 14.24
N GLN A 76 -2.20 -4.50 13.37
CA GLN A 76 -1.02 -4.82 12.56
C GLN A 76 -0.54 -3.65 11.69
N TYR A 77 -1.48 -2.89 11.13
CA TYR A 77 -1.17 -1.78 10.25
C TYR A 77 -0.66 -0.60 11.06
N ALA A 78 -1.29 -0.30 12.20
CA ALA A 78 -0.80 0.71 13.14
C ALA A 78 0.60 0.37 13.69
N ASP A 79 0.84 -0.90 14.03
CA ASP A 79 2.16 -1.37 14.49
C ASP A 79 3.21 -1.24 13.37
N TYR A 80 2.86 -1.55 12.13
CA TYR A 80 3.74 -1.36 10.98
C TYR A 80 4.08 0.12 10.76
N MET A 81 3.07 0.99 10.73
CA MET A 81 3.26 2.43 10.58
C MET A 81 4.10 3.02 11.73
N SER A 82 4.02 2.45 12.95
CA SER A 82 4.84 2.84 14.09
C SER A 82 6.34 2.56 13.93
N LEU A 83 6.72 1.66 13.01
CA LEU A 83 8.13 1.42 12.67
C LEU A 83 8.72 2.53 11.80
N ILE A 84 7.87 3.19 11.00
CA ILE A 84 8.23 4.34 10.17
C ILE A 84 8.28 5.61 11.03
N GLN A 85 7.22 5.85 11.81
CA GLN A 85 7.09 7.02 12.68
C GLN A 85 6.06 6.74 13.78
N GLU A 86 6.25 7.32 14.97
CA GLU A 86 5.25 7.30 16.03
C GLU A 86 3.86 7.77 15.53
N GLN A 87 2.82 6.98 15.86
CA GLN A 87 1.43 7.20 15.43
C GLN A 87 0.62 7.98 16.47
N THR A 88 0.84 9.30 16.51
CA THR A 88 0.24 10.21 17.52
C THR A 88 -1.24 10.52 17.29
N GLU A 89 -1.79 10.20 16.11
CA GLU A 89 -3.18 10.49 15.74
C GLU A 89 -4.16 9.30 15.90
N LEU A 90 -3.72 8.15 16.42
CA LEU A 90 -4.60 6.97 16.60
C LEU A 90 -5.83 7.25 17.48
N GLN A 91 -5.66 8.08 18.53
CA GLN A 91 -6.75 8.53 19.41
C GLN A 91 -7.83 9.36 18.68
N TYR A 92 -7.49 9.89 17.50
CA TYR A 92 -8.41 10.61 16.61
C TYR A 92 -8.87 9.75 15.45
N ASN A 93 -8.74 8.41 15.57
CA ASN A 93 -9.13 7.43 14.55
C ASN A 93 -8.35 7.60 13.24
N ARG A 94 -7.06 7.94 13.33
CA ARG A 94 -6.21 8.24 12.16
C ARG A 94 -4.90 7.47 12.15
N ILE A 95 -4.52 7.01 10.97
CA ILE A 95 -3.11 6.78 10.65
C ILE A 95 -2.51 8.13 10.27
N ALA A 96 -1.44 8.50 10.96
CA ALA A 96 -0.86 9.84 10.87
C ALA A 96 -0.17 10.06 9.52
N PRO A 97 -0.10 11.33 9.05
CA PRO A 97 0.84 11.70 8.01
C PRO A 97 2.30 11.60 8.49
N ILE A 98 3.24 11.79 7.57
CA ILE A 98 4.63 11.99 7.97
C ILE A 98 4.76 13.41 8.51
N PHE A 99 5.29 13.54 9.72
CA PHE A 99 5.47 14.83 10.38
C PHE A 99 6.89 15.34 10.18
N THR A 100 7.03 16.66 10.08
CA THR A 100 8.36 17.30 9.96
C THR A 100 9.21 17.20 11.22
N SER A 101 8.63 16.73 12.33
CA SER A 101 9.38 16.34 13.53
C SER A 101 10.09 14.99 13.40
N HIS A 102 9.80 14.22 12.34
CA HIS A 102 10.41 12.93 12.03
C HIS A 102 10.83 12.85 10.56
N PRO A 103 11.74 13.74 10.11
CA PRO A 103 12.20 13.73 8.71
C PRO A 103 12.83 12.38 8.30
N GLU A 104 13.40 11.63 9.24
CA GLU A 104 13.98 10.29 9.02
C GLU A 104 12.96 9.24 8.55
N ALA A 105 11.66 9.49 8.76
CA ALA A 105 10.60 8.61 8.26
C ALA A 105 10.57 8.58 6.72
N LEU A 106 11.03 9.65 6.06
CA LEU A 106 11.15 9.72 4.59
C LEU A 106 12.27 8.81 4.06
N ASP A 107 13.26 8.45 4.89
CA ASP A 107 14.37 7.55 4.53
C ASP A 107 14.05 6.07 4.82
N SER A 108 12.84 5.77 5.30
CA SER A 108 12.48 4.42 5.73
C SER A 108 12.20 3.49 4.54
N PRO A 109 12.90 2.34 4.40
CA PRO A 109 12.54 1.32 3.40
C PRO A 109 11.14 0.74 3.58
N LEU A 110 10.55 0.91 4.77
CA LEU A 110 9.17 0.52 5.05
C LEU A 110 8.16 1.48 4.40
N LEU A 111 8.53 2.75 4.21
CA LEU A 111 7.72 3.67 3.42
C LEU A 111 7.72 3.28 1.94
N ASP A 112 8.87 2.85 1.43
CA ASP A 112 9.00 2.32 0.06
C ASP A 112 8.12 1.08 -0.15
N LEU A 113 8.18 0.13 0.79
CA LEU A 113 7.42 -1.12 0.77
C LEU A 113 5.90 -0.93 0.83
N LEU A 114 5.42 0.19 1.37
CA LEU A 114 4.00 0.57 1.30
C LEU A 114 3.53 0.94 -0.10
N ASN A 115 4.43 0.92 -1.10
CA ASN A 115 4.16 1.36 -2.47
C ASN A 115 3.84 2.87 -2.54
N VAL A 116 4.46 3.66 -1.65
CA VAL A 116 4.32 5.13 -1.63
C VAL A 116 5.17 5.74 -2.74
N LYS A 117 4.55 6.03 -3.89
CA LYS A 117 5.21 6.69 -5.02
C LYS A 117 5.23 8.20 -4.85
N TYR A 118 4.21 8.79 -4.20
CA TYR A 118 4.08 10.24 -4.08
C TYR A 118 3.89 10.72 -2.64
N VAL A 119 4.64 11.76 -2.27
CA VAL A 119 4.53 12.49 -1.00
C VAL A 119 4.08 13.91 -1.28
N LEU A 120 2.94 14.29 -0.73
CA LEU A 120 2.31 15.59 -0.94
C LEU A 120 2.69 16.55 0.19
N THR A 121 3.03 17.79 -0.13
CA THR A 121 3.36 18.81 0.88
C THR A 121 2.62 20.11 0.61
N ASP A 122 2.47 20.95 1.64
CA ASP A 122 2.09 22.34 1.42
C ASP A 122 3.09 23.01 0.46
N ARG A 123 2.65 24.05 -0.25
CA ARG A 123 3.48 24.79 -1.22
C ARG A 123 4.72 25.42 -0.58
N GLU A 124 4.63 25.85 0.67
CA GLU A 124 5.75 26.46 1.39
C GLU A 124 6.72 25.41 1.97
N ARG A 125 6.36 24.12 1.90
CA ARG A 125 7.15 23.02 2.44
C ARG A 125 7.99 22.36 1.34
N SER A 126 9.27 22.16 1.61
CA SER A 126 10.15 21.35 0.78
C SER A 126 10.50 20.03 1.46
N ILE A 127 10.81 19.02 0.64
CA ILE A 127 11.52 17.83 1.05
C ILE A 127 12.95 17.97 0.53
N ASP A 128 13.89 18.26 1.44
CA ASP A 128 15.30 18.42 1.12
C ASP A 128 16.05 17.07 1.24
N ASN A 129 15.51 16.06 0.56
CA ASN A 129 16.03 14.68 0.57
C ASN A 129 16.33 14.24 -0.87
N SER A 130 17.53 13.71 -1.11
CA SER A 130 17.96 13.29 -2.46
C SER A 130 17.22 12.08 -3.02
N GLY A 131 16.52 11.31 -2.18
CA GLY A 131 15.64 10.22 -2.60
C GLY A 131 14.27 10.68 -3.12
N TYR A 132 14.04 12.00 -3.21
CA TYR A 132 12.76 12.56 -3.63
C TYR A 132 12.93 13.58 -4.75
N THR A 133 12.19 13.38 -5.84
CA THR A 133 12.17 14.29 -6.98
C THR A 133 10.88 15.11 -6.98
N LEU A 134 10.97 16.45 -7.00
CA LEU A 134 9.80 17.31 -7.19
C LEU A 134 9.26 17.12 -8.62
N VAL A 135 8.02 16.65 -8.74
CA VAL A 135 7.38 16.32 -10.04
C VAL A 135 6.15 17.16 -10.33
N TYR A 136 5.64 17.88 -9.34
CA TYR A 136 4.50 18.79 -9.48
C TYR A 136 4.62 19.95 -8.49
N GLU A 137 4.33 21.16 -8.94
CA GLU A 137 4.28 22.36 -8.11
C GLU A 137 3.25 23.36 -8.65
N ASP A 138 2.13 23.50 -7.95
CA ASP A 138 1.16 24.57 -8.18
C ASP A 138 0.42 24.94 -6.88
N GLU A 139 -0.78 24.39 -6.65
CA GLU A 139 -1.55 24.61 -5.41
C GLU A 139 -0.97 23.88 -4.21
N ILE A 140 -0.28 22.76 -4.46
CA ILE A 140 0.56 22.01 -3.52
C ILE A 140 1.80 21.51 -4.25
N ARG A 141 2.73 20.89 -3.53
CA ARG A 141 3.86 20.17 -4.13
C ARG A 141 3.65 18.67 -4.06
N VAL A 142 4.09 17.96 -5.10
CA VAL A 142 4.17 16.49 -5.11
C VAL A 142 5.60 16.08 -5.40
N TYR A 143 6.14 15.28 -4.48
CA TYR A 143 7.45 14.65 -4.61
C TYR A 143 7.26 13.19 -4.96
N ARG A 144 7.94 12.72 -6.02
CA ARG A 144 8.09 11.29 -6.27
C ARG A 144 9.14 10.74 -5.34
N ASN A 145 8.78 9.73 -4.55
CA ASN A 145 9.75 8.90 -3.86
C ASN A 145 10.48 8.05 -4.91
N ASP A 146 11.78 8.24 -5.07
CA ASP A 146 12.58 7.50 -6.06
C ASP A 146 12.91 6.07 -5.59
N GLY A 147 12.72 5.79 -4.30
CA GLY A 147 12.92 4.48 -3.67
C GLY A 147 11.69 3.60 -3.61
N TYR A 148 10.52 4.04 -4.09
CA TYR A 148 9.26 3.29 -3.95
C TYR A 148 9.34 1.86 -4.51
N LEU A 149 8.58 0.94 -3.90
CA LEU A 149 8.40 -0.42 -4.41
C LEU A 149 7.08 -0.54 -5.20
N PRO A 150 7.05 -1.42 -6.22
CA PRO A 150 5.80 -1.73 -6.93
C PRO A 150 4.81 -2.42 -5.99
N ARG A 151 3.53 -2.42 -6.39
CA ARG A 151 2.45 -3.00 -5.58
C ARG A 151 2.62 -4.50 -5.34
N ALA A 152 3.20 -5.22 -6.30
CA ALA A 152 3.62 -6.60 -6.15
C ALA A 152 4.99 -6.82 -6.81
N PHE A 153 5.80 -7.73 -6.26
CA PHE A 153 7.13 -8.08 -6.77
C PHE A 153 7.56 -9.46 -6.27
N LEU A 154 8.55 -10.05 -6.93
CA LEU A 154 9.15 -11.32 -6.56
C LEU A 154 10.41 -11.11 -5.72
N VAL A 155 10.62 -11.94 -4.71
CA VAL A 155 11.88 -12.02 -3.95
C VAL A 155 12.37 -13.46 -3.86
N PRO A 156 13.68 -13.71 -4.02
CA PRO A 156 14.23 -15.07 -4.04
C PRO A 156 14.36 -15.67 -2.63
N LYS A 157 14.39 -14.82 -1.60
CA LYS A 157 14.77 -15.20 -0.24
C LYS A 157 13.66 -14.87 0.75
N ALA A 158 13.40 -15.80 1.65
CA ALA A 158 12.58 -15.57 2.83
C ALA A 158 13.37 -15.91 4.09
N VAL A 159 13.09 -15.18 5.16
CA VAL A 159 13.59 -15.45 6.52
C VAL A 159 12.38 -15.51 7.46
N SER A 160 12.28 -16.59 8.23
CA SER A 160 11.25 -16.73 9.25
C SER A 160 11.71 -16.08 10.55
N ILE A 161 10.97 -15.09 11.04
CA ILE A 161 11.20 -14.47 12.36
C ILE A 161 9.86 -14.44 13.12
N PRO A 162 9.48 -15.55 13.79
CA PRO A 162 8.22 -15.62 14.51
C PRO A 162 8.14 -14.69 15.72
N ASN A 163 9.28 -14.44 16.39
CA ASN A 163 9.34 -13.54 17.53
C ASN A 163 9.07 -12.09 17.11
N LEU A 164 8.08 -11.45 17.75
CA LEU A 164 7.64 -10.10 17.40
C LEU A 164 8.74 -9.05 17.58
N GLU A 165 9.49 -9.09 18.69
CA GLU A 165 10.48 -8.06 19.01
C GLU A 165 11.71 -8.19 18.09
N GLU A 166 12.17 -9.42 17.85
CA GLU A 166 13.23 -9.69 16.87
C GLU A 166 12.82 -9.25 15.46
N ARG A 167 11.56 -9.51 15.07
CA ARG A 167 11.00 -9.08 13.78
C ARG A 167 10.94 -7.57 13.66
N ARG A 168 10.51 -6.85 14.70
CA ARG A 168 10.50 -5.38 14.72
C ARG A 168 11.89 -4.78 14.56
N VAL A 169 12.91 -5.39 15.16
CA VAL A 169 14.30 -4.98 14.98
C VAL A 169 14.77 -5.26 13.55
N ALA A 170 14.50 -6.46 13.04
CA ALA A 170 14.89 -6.85 11.67
C ALA A 170 14.26 -5.93 10.62
N LEU A 171 12.98 -5.59 10.75
CA LEU A 171 12.26 -4.71 9.81
C LEU A 171 12.86 -3.29 9.69
N ARG A 172 13.64 -2.82 10.68
CA ARG A 172 14.29 -1.49 10.63
C ARG A 172 15.57 -1.46 9.78
N VAL A 173 16.19 -2.61 9.52
CA VAL A 173 17.45 -2.74 8.78
C VAL A 173 17.32 -3.67 7.56
N PHE A 174 16.09 -4.09 7.28
CA PHE A 174 15.72 -5.02 6.24
C PHE A 174 15.65 -4.33 4.88
N ASP A 175 16.18 -4.99 3.83
CA ASP A 175 15.96 -4.58 2.45
C ASP A 175 14.80 -5.39 1.83
N PRO A 176 13.63 -4.78 1.63
CA PRO A 176 12.49 -5.43 0.99
C PRO A 176 12.74 -5.88 -0.45
N ARG A 177 13.79 -5.41 -1.12
CA ARG A 177 14.12 -5.78 -2.51
C ARG A 177 14.78 -7.15 -2.60
N GLU A 178 15.46 -7.58 -1.54
CA GLU A 178 16.27 -8.79 -1.56
C GLU A 178 15.59 -9.98 -0.87
N MET A 179 14.76 -9.71 0.12
CA MET A 179 14.14 -10.76 0.93
C MET A 179 12.76 -10.36 1.46
N VAL A 180 12.04 -11.36 1.99
CA VAL A 180 10.81 -11.19 2.77
C VAL A 180 10.99 -11.78 4.17
N ILE A 181 10.46 -11.10 5.19
CA ILE A 181 10.39 -11.63 6.56
C ILE A 181 9.01 -12.23 6.79
N LEU A 182 8.94 -13.50 7.15
CA LEU A 182 7.70 -14.22 7.43
C LEU A 182 7.52 -14.44 8.93
N GLU A 183 6.27 -14.40 9.40
CA GLU A 183 5.94 -14.64 10.81
C GLU A 183 5.82 -16.14 11.15
N GLU A 184 5.70 -16.98 10.13
CA GLU A 184 5.53 -18.43 10.27
C GLU A 184 6.79 -19.20 9.83
N PRO A 185 7.01 -20.44 10.32
CA PRO A 185 8.09 -21.29 9.87
C PRO A 185 8.03 -21.58 8.37
N LEU A 186 9.20 -21.63 7.72
CA LEU A 186 9.32 -21.98 6.31
C LEU A 186 9.12 -23.48 6.08
N PRO A 187 8.37 -23.90 5.05
CA PRO A 187 8.21 -25.32 4.72
C PRO A 187 9.46 -25.93 4.03
N GLY A 188 10.43 -25.11 3.59
CA GLY A 188 11.64 -25.55 2.89
C GLY A 188 12.79 -24.55 2.92
N GLU A 189 13.88 -24.86 2.22
CA GLU A 189 15.08 -24.03 2.12
C GLU A 189 14.82 -22.79 1.24
N SER A 190 15.20 -21.60 1.71
CA SER A 190 15.23 -20.39 0.88
C SER A 190 16.56 -20.30 0.13
N VAL A 191 16.55 -19.68 -1.06
CA VAL A 191 17.78 -19.47 -1.82
C VAL A 191 18.53 -18.31 -1.17
N ASP A 192 19.80 -18.53 -0.78
CA ASP A 192 20.59 -17.52 -0.06
C ASP A 192 20.83 -16.24 -0.87
N HIS A 193 20.87 -16.36 -2.21
CA HIS A 193 21.13 -15.26 -3.14
C HIS A 193 20.31 -15.39 -4.44
N ALA A 194 19.90 -14.24 -4.99
CA ALA A 194 19.29 -14.18 -6.31
C ALA A 194 20.29 -14.70 -7.37
N PRO A 195 19.92 -15.68 -8.21
CA PRO A 195 20.76 -16.05 -9.34
C PRO A 195 20.85 -14.91 -10.35
N ARG A 196 21.93 -14.89 -11.15
CA ARG A 196 22.05 -13.93 -12.25
C ARG A 196 20.87 -14.08 -13.21
N GLY A 197 20.20 -12.97 -13.50
CA GLY A 197 19.03 -12.93 -14.39
C GLY A 197 17.68 -13.10 -13.67
N PHE A 198 17.65 -13.20 -12.34
CA PHE A 198 16.40 -13.08 -11.59
C PHE A 198 15.79 -11.69 -11.81
N SER A 199 14.50 -11.66 -12.13
CA SER A 199 13.70 -10.43 -12.18
C SER A 199 12.73 -10.40 -11.00
N ALA A 200 12.72 -9.30 -10.27
CA ALA A 200 11.74 -9.05 -9.21
C ALA A 200 10.41 -8.54 -9.75
N GLU A 201 10.34 -8.19 -11.04
CA GLU A 201 9.15 -7.56 -11.62
C GLU A 201 8.03 -8.58 -11.87
N VAL A 202 6.80 -8.14 -11.63
CA VAL A 202 5.59 -8.82 -12.11
C VAL A 202 5.16 -8.21 -13.43
N GLU A 203 4.54 -9.01 -14.29
CA GLU A 203 4.15 -8.59 -15.64
C GLU A 203 2.87 -7.75 -15.61
N ALA A 204 1.91 -8.12 -14.75
CA ALA A 204 0.65 -7.42 -14.60
C ALA A 204 0.06 -7.66 -13.21
N ILE A 205 -0.73 -6.69 -12.75
CA ILE A 205 -1.56 -6.79 -11.54
C ILE A 205 -2.89 -6.08 -11.80
N ASP A 206 -3.98 -6.78 -11.49
CA ASP A 206 -5.34 -6.24 -11.58
C ASP A 206 -6.04 -6.39 -10.24
N HIS A 207 -6.76 -5.35 -9.83
CA HIS A 207 -7.49 -5.31 -8.56
C HIS A 207 -8.98 -5.13 -8.81
N THR A 208 -9.76 -6.00 -8.19
CA THR A 208 -11.17 -5.76 -7.88
C THR A 208 -11.34 -5.65 -6.36
N PRO A 209 -12.53 -5.28 -5.85
CA PRO A 209 -12.75 -5.20 -4.41
C PRO A 209 -12.46 -6.50 -3.64
N ASN A 210 -12.60 -7.68 -4.27
CA ASN A 210 -12.51 -8.98 -3.60
C ASN A 210 -11.54 -9.96 -4.29
N GLU A 211 -10.80 -9.53 -5.31
CA GLU A 211 -9.88 -10.38 -6.06
C GLU A 211 -8.68 -9.56 -6.53
N VAL A 212 -7.50 -10.17 -6.45
CA VAL A 212 -6.27 -9.61 -7.02
C VAL A 212 -5.68 -10.67 -7.93
N THR A 213 -5.53 -10.35 -9.21
CA THR A 213 -4.88 -11.22 -10.19
C THR A 213 -3.49 -10.68 -10.50
N ILE A 214 -2.47 -11.53 -10.38
CA ILE A 214 -1.09 -11.15 -10.65
C ILE A 214 -0.49 -12.12 -11.66
N THR A 215 0.09 -11.58 -12.73
CA THR A 215 0.84 -12.34 -13.72
C THR A 215 2.32 -12.13 -13.49
N ALA A 216 3.06 -13.23 -13.35
CA ALA A 216 4.49 -13.18 -13.11
C ALA A 216 5.19 -14.41 -13.71
N THR A 217 6.43 -14.21 -14.15
CA THR A 217 7.30 -15.30 -14.59
C THR A 217 8.34 -15.60 -13.50
N ALA A 218 8.20 -16.76 -12.86
CA ALA A 218 9.16 -17.25 -11.87
C ALA A 218 10.10 -18.28 -12.51
N THR A 219 11.37 -17.90 -12.73
CA THR A 219 12.39 -18.81 -13.28
C THR A 219 13.06 -19.69 -12.23
N ILE A 220 12.77 -19.43 -10.95
CA ILE A 220 13.25 -20.16 -9.78
C ILE A 220 12.13 -20.21 -8.72
N PRO A 221 12.22 -21.09 -7.71
CA PRO A 221 11.44 -20.94 -6.50
C PRO A 221 11.70 -19.57 -5.85
N CYS A 222 10.64 -18.79 -5.66
CA CYS A 222 10.68 -17.44 -5.07
C CYS A 222 9.34 -17.14 -4.39
N TYR A 223 9.28 -16.02 -3.66
CA TYR A 223 8.07 -15.51 -3.02
C TYR A 223 7.52 -14.34 -3.82
N LEU A 224 6.20 -14.24 -3.89
CA LEU A 224 5.52 -13.08 -4.43
C LEU A 224 5.05 -12.22 -3.27
N VAL A 225 5.64 -11.04 -3.10
CA VAL A 225 5.20 -10.08 -2.09
C VAL A 225 4.13 -9.19 -2.72
N LEU A 226 2.96 -9.11 -2.07
CA LEU A 226 1.89 -8.18 -2.41
C LEU A 226 1.75 -7.17 -1.27
N ALA A 227 1.97 -5.88 -1.55
CA ALA A 227 1.91 -4.79 -0.58
C ALA A 227 0.48 -4.42 -0.13
N ASP A 228 -0.42 -5.40 -0.07
CA ASP A 228 -1.73 -5.35 0.55
C ASP A 228 -1.68 -5.91 1.95
N SER A 229 -2.44 -5.32 2.87
CA SER A 229 -2.52 -5.84 4.23
C SER A 229 -3.03 -7.29 4.24
N PHE A 230 -2.33 -8.15 4.98
CA PHE A 230 -2.73 -9.51 5.31
C PHE A 230 -3.99 -9.49 6.15
N PHE A 231 -4.90 -10.42 5.88
CA PHE A 231 -6.06 -10.66 6.71
C PHE A 231 -6.54 -12.10 6.50
N ASP A 232 -7.06 -12.72 7.56
CA ASP A 232 -7.61 -14.07 7.47
C ASP A 232 -8.83 -14.08 6.54
N GLY A 233 -8.86 -15.02 5.60
CA GLY A 233 -9.98 -15.21 4.66
C GLY A 233 -9.65 -14.96 3.19
N TRP A 234 -8.48 -14.38 2.89
CA TRP A 234 -7.94 -14.41 1.53
C TRP A 234 -7.45 -15.82 1.18
N LEU A 235 -7.72 -16.24 -0.05
CA LEU A 235 -7.24 -17.50 -0.61
C LEU A 235 -6.35 -17.17 -1.81
N ALA A 236 -5.28 -17.95 -1.99
CA ALA A 236 -4.39 -17.81 -3.13
C ALA A 236 -4.37 -19.11 -3.94
N PHE A 237 -4.37 -18.97 -5.25
CA PHE A 237 -4.28 -20.07 -6.20
C PHE A 237 -3.31 -19.69 -7.31
N ILE A 238 -2.59 -20.68 -7.85
CA ILE A 238 -1.71 -20.52 -9.00
C ILE A 238 -2.16 -21.44 -10.13
N ARG A 239 -2.07 -20.93 -11.35
CA ARG A 239 -2.33 -21.67 -12.59
C ARG A 239 -1.46 -21.09 -13.72
N PRO A 240 -1.12 -21.89 -14.75
CA PRO A 240 -0.56 -21.35 -15.98
C PRO A 240 -1.54 -20.38 -16.65
N PRO A 241 -1.06 -19.35 -17.39
CA PRO A 241 -1.92 -18.33 -17.98
C PRO A 241 -2.89 -18.87 -19.04
N ASP A 242 -2.47 -19.87 -19.84
CA ASP A 242 -3.20 -20.35 -21.03
C ASP A 242 -3.89 -21.72 -20.86
N VAL A 243 -4.52 -21.96 -19.70
CA VAL A 243 -5.22 -23.21 -19.44
C VAL A 243 -6.66 -23.20 -19.97
N GLU A 244 -7.09 -24.32 -20.56
CA GLU A 244 -8.42 -24.47 -21.19
C GLU A 244 -9.56 -24.38 -20.15
N ASP A 245 -9.36 -24.94 -18.95
CA ASP A 245 -10.23 -24.76 -17.79
C ASP A 245 -9.41 -24.25 -16.59
N PRO A 246 -9.50 -22.95 -16.27
CA PRO A 246 -8.72 -22.37 -15.20
C PRO A 246 -8.98 -22.97 -13.82
N THR A 247 -10.22 -23.35 -13.53
CA THR A 247 -10.61 -23.87 -12.21
C THR A 247 -10.03 -25.26 -11.94
N LEU A 248 -9.83 -26.05 -13.00
CA LEU A 248 -9.25 -27.40 -12.89
C LEU A 248 -7.72 -27.39 -12.83
N ALA A 249 -7.09 -26.28 -13.20
CA ALA A 249 -5.63 -26.11 -13.19
C ALA A 249 -5.10 -25.38 -11.95
N GLU A 250 -5.99 -24.89 -11.09
CA GLU A 250 -5.63 -24.13 -9.89
C GLU A 250 -5.03 -25.03 -8.81
N THR A 251 -3.87 -24.61 -8.32
CA THR A 251 -3.23 -25.18 -7.12
C THR A 251 -3.27 -24.16 -6.01
N SER A 252 -3.81 -24.53 -4.84
CA SER A 252 -3.85 -23.64 -3.68
C SER A 252 -2.45 -23.30 -3.17
N LEU A 253 -2.23 -22.03 -2.85
CA LEU A 253 -1.03 -21.53 -2.18
C LEU A 253 -1.37 -21.10 -0.76
N HIS A 254 -0.40 -21.24 0.15
CA HIS A 254 -0.49 -20.64 1.48
C HIS A 254 -0.10 -19.17 1.39
N ILE A 255 -0.92 -18.29 1.99
CA ILE A 255 -0.58 -16.87 2.13
C ILE A 255 0.08 -16.69 3.48
N TYR A 256 1.32 -16.22 3.48
CA TYR A 256 2.03 -15.86 4.68
C TYR A 256 1.78 -14.40 5.04
N ARG A 257 1.69 -14.12 6.34
CA ARG A 257 1.86 -12.75 6.81
C ARG A 257 3.34 -12.37 6.71
N ALA A 258 3.59 -11.34 5.90
CA ALA A 258 4.91 -10.91 5.49
C ALA A 258 5.20 -9.49 5.98
N ASN A 259 6.46 -9.25 6.37
CA ASN A 259 6.99 -7.94 6.73
C ASN A 259 6.12 -7.19 7.76
N GLY A 260 5.48 -7.92 8.68
CA GLY A 260 4.61 -7.38 9.73
C GLY A 260 3.20 -6.99 9.31
N ASN A 261 2.92 -6.79 8.01
CA ASN A 261 1.59 -6.36 7.54
C ASN A 261 1.14 -6.97 6.21
N PHE A 262 2.04 -7.32 5.30
CA PHE A 262 1.72 -7.66 3.90
C PHE A 262 1.51 -9.16 3.67
N ARG A 263 1.27 -9.54 2.41
CA ARG A 263 1.07 -10.93 1.98
C ARG A 263 2.31 -11.41 1.22
N ALA A 264 2.69 -12.67 1.42
CA ALA A 264 3.71 -13.38 0.62
C ALA A 264 3.34 -14.83 0.33
#